data_AF-A0A7S3C1R3-F1
#
_entry.id   AF-A0A7S3C1R3-F1
#
_cell.length_a   1.000
_cell.length_b   1.000
_cell.length_c   1.000
_cell.angle_alpha   90.00
_cell.angle_beta   90.00
_cell.angle_gamma   90.00
#
_symmetry.space_group_name_H-M   'P 1'
#
loop_
_entity.id
_entity.type
_entity.pdbx_description
1 polymer ?
#
loop_
_entity_poly.entity_id
_entity_poly.type
_entity_poly.pdbx_seq_one_letter_code
_entity_poly.pdbx_strand_id
1 'polypeptide(L)'
;TNKRGAYVDLWRNASAAIGEEGGDYSNYKYTAEALRIIRAHPPEKKLFLYMAYADVHGPIQAPDNYTALYAGISNKQRRLCLAMISAVDTSIGWIVDELTAQGMYDS
;
A
#
# COMPACT_ATOMS: atom_id res chain seq x y z
N THR A 1 1.30 3.62 10.00
CA THR A 1 2.73 3.84 10.34
C THR A 1 2.85 4.19 11.81
N ASN A 2 3.86 3.68 12.51
CA ASN A 2 3.99 3.85 13.95
C ASN A 2 4.95 4.98 14.29
N LYS A 3 4.65 5.70 15.37
CA LYS A 3 5.52 6.70 15.99
C LYS A 3 6.03 6.10 17.31
N ARG A 4 7.33 6.15 17.58
CA ARG A 4 7.91 5.81 18.89
C ARG A 4 8.51 7.06 19.52
N GLY A 5 7.81 7.63 20.49
CA GLY A 5 8.24 8.87 21.13
C GLY A 5 8.21 10.05 20.14
N ALA A 6 9.34 10.73 19.96
CA ALA A 6 9.48 11.81 18.96
C ALA A 6 9.86 11.31 17.56
N TYR A 7 10.11 10.01 17.39
CA TYR A 7 10.66 9.42 16.16
C TYR A 7 9.60 8.78 15.30
N VAL A 8 9.80 8.96 14.00
CA VAL A 8 8.91 8.60 12.90
C VAL A 8 9.58 7.45 12.15
N ASP A 9 8.90 6.30 12.07
CA ASP A 9 9.46 5.15 11.35
C ASP A 9 9.32 5.31 9.83
N LEU A 10 8.38 6.14 9.34
CA LEU A 10 8.18 6.37 7.90
C LEU A 10 9.15 7.43 7.37
N TRP A 11 9.85 7.10 6.29
CA TRP A 11 10.74 8.04 5.62
C TRP A 11 10.19 8.41 4.24
N ARG A 12 10.32 9.69 3.90
CA ARG A 12 10.10 10.21 2.55
C ARG A 12 11.42 10.76 2.05
N ASN A 13 11.97 10.10 1.03
CA ASN A 13 13.32 10.38 0.52
C ASN A 13 14.35 10.32 1.67
N ALA A 14 15.16 11.37 1.84
CA ALA A 14 16.20 11.45 2.85
C ALA A 14 15.72 12.08 4.19
N SER A 15 14.41 12.19 4.42
CA SER A 15 13.85 12.82 5.62
C SER A 15 12.73 11.97 6.24
N ALA A 16 12.61 12.04 7.57
CA ALA A 16 11.44 11.52 8.28
C ALA A 16 10.16 12.18 7.73
N ALA A 17 9.12 11.39 7.49
CA ALA A 17 7.85 11.85 6.94
C ALA A 17 6.97 12.53 8.01
N ILE A 18 7.53 13.54 8.68
CA ILE A 18 6.91 14.26 9.79
C ILE A 18 5.57 14.84 9.33
N GLY A 19 4.49 14.48 10.03
CA GLY A 19 3.13 14.93 9.71
C GLY A 19 2.35 13.96 8.82
N GLU A 20 3.01 12.94 8.26
CA GLU A 20 2.38 11.78 7.61
C GLU A 20 2.26 10.60 8.60
N GLU A 21 2.33 10.89 9.91
CA GLU A 21 2.19 9.93 11.01
C GLU A 21 0.74 9.50 11.20
N GLY A 22 0.49 8.22 11.50
CA GLY A 22 -0.86 7.75 11.82
C GLY A 22 -1.86 7.88 10.65
N GLY A 23 -3.14 7.63 10.93
CA GLY A 23 -4.25 7.82 9.99
C GLY A 23 -4.51 6.64 9.07
N ASP A 24 -3.54 6.27 8.23
CA ASP A 24 -3.79 5.31 7.15
C ASP A 24 -2.98 4.02 7.26
N TYR A 25 -3.62 2.95 6.81
CA TYR A 25 -3.00 1.65 6.59
C TYR A 25 -1.82 1.79 5.61
N SER A 26 -0.65 1.25 5.96
CA SER A 26 0.61 1.49 5.22
C SER A 26 0.52 1.09 3.75
N ASN A 27 -0.25 0.04 3.45
CA ASN A 27 -0.56 -0.38 2.09
C ASN A 27 -1.04 0.81 1.24
N TYR A 28 -2.07 1.50 1.71
CA TYR A 28 -2.67 2.63 0.99
C TYR A 28 -1.69 3.78 0.79
N LYS A 29 -0.79 4.04 1.76
CA LYS A 29 0.24 5.09 1.61
C LYS A 29 1.21 4.76 0.48
N TYR A 30 1.68 3.51 0.41
CA TYR A 30 2.56 3.06 -0.66
C TYR A 30 1.85 3.08 -2.01
N THR A 31 0.61 2.60 -2.07
CA THR A 31 -0.17 2.59 -3.31
C THR A 31 -0.45 4.00 -3.80
N ALA A 32 -0.83 4.93 -2.91
CA ALA A 32 -1.07 6.32 -3.28
C ALA A 32 0.19 6.98 -3.87
N GLU A 33 1.37 6.69 -3.31
CA GLU A 33 2.64 7.19 -3.85
C GLU A 33 2.97 6.57 -5.22
N ALA A 34 2.73 5.26 -5.39
CA ALA A 34 2.89 4.60 -6.69
C ALA A 34 2.00 5.23 -7.77
N LEU A 35 0.72 5.44 -7.46
CA LEU A 35 -0.23 6.09 -8.37
C LEU A 35 0.19 7.53 -8.68
N ARG A 36 0.68 8.27 -7.68
CA ARG A 36 1.22 9.62 -7.89
C ARG A 36 2.42 9.62 -8.83
N ILE A 37 3.34 8.67 -8.67
CA ILE A 37 4.51 8.51 -9.55
C ILE A 37 4.06 8.19 -10.97
N ILE A 38 3.18 7.19 -11.14
CA ILE A 38 2.67 6.78 -12.45
C ILE A 38 1.97 7.94 -13.18
N ARG A 39 1.06 8.65 -12.50
CA ARG A 39 0.34 9.81 -13.07
C ARG A 39 1.24 10.97 -13.50
N ALA A 40 2.33 11.17 -12.78
CA ALA A 40 3.27 12.26 -13.05
C ALA A 40 4.41 11.84 -14.01
N HIS A 41 4.47 10.56 -14.40
CA HIS A 41 5.59 10.02 -15.16
C HIS A 41 5.49 10.43 -16.64
N PRO A 42 6.57 10.97 -17.25
CA PRO A 42 6.54 11.33 -18.67
C PRO A 42 6.48 10.10 -19.58
N PRO A 43 5.57 10.05 -20.56
CA PRO A 43 5.32 8.87 -21.40
C PRO A 43 6.54 8.49 -22.27
N GLU A 44 7.43 9.42 -22.56
CA GLU A 44 8.62 9.19 -23.38
C GLU A 44 9.78 8.47 -22.65
N LYS A 45 9.68 8.27 -21.34
CA LYS A 45 10.69 7.57 -20.53
C LYS A 45 10.16 6.24 -20.02
N LYS A 46 10.99 5.19 -20.00
CA LYS A 46 10.63 3.94 -19.32
C LYS A 46 10.65 4.14 -17.80
N LEU A 47 9.59 3.73 -17.12
CA LEU A 47 9.47 3.76 -15.66
C LEU A 47 10.06 2.50 -15.05
N PHE A 48 10.88 2.65 -14.01
CA PHE A 48 11.22 1.57 -13.08
C PHE A 48 10.70 1.95 -11.70
N LEU A 49 9.82 1.11 -11.14
CA LEU A 49 9.23 1.31 -9.83
C LEU A 49 9.37 0.02 -9.00
N TYR A 50 10.07 0.10 -7.88
CA TYR A 50 10.16 -0.99 -6.92
C TYR A 50 9.19 -0.76 -5.77
N MET A 51 8.20 -1.65 -5.65
CA MET A 51 7.17 -1.60 -4.62
C MET A 51 7.40 -2.69 -3.58
N ALA A 52 7.73 -2.29 -2.36
CA ALA A 52 7.96 -3.18 -1.23
C ALA A 52 6.89 -2.97 -0.16
N TYR A 53 5.72 -3.60 -0.34
CA TYR A 53 4.69 -3.60 0.69
C TYR A 53 5.22 -4.25 1.97
N ALA A 54 4.86 -3.66 3.12
CA ALA A 54 5.11 -4.29 4.42
C ALA A 54 4.17 -5.49 4.64
N ASP A 55 2.99 -5.46 4.03
CA ASP A 55 2.07 -6.60 4.07
C ASP A 55 2.69 -7.82 3.36
N VAL A 56 2.51 -9.04 3.86
CA VAL A 56 1.67 -9.44 5.00
C VAL A 56 2.45 -9.66 6.29
N HIS A 57 3.58 -8.98 6.45
CA HIS A 57 4.43 -9.13 7.62
C HIS A 57 3.73 -8.62 8.90
N GLY A 58 4.17 -9.13 10.05
CA GLY A 58 3.70 -8.66 11.34
C GLY A 58 4.07 -7.19 11.61
N PRO A 59 3.30 -6.46 12.44
CA PRO A 59 2.09 -6.91 13.15
C PRO A 59 0.89 -7.12 12.22
N ILE A 60 0.12 -8.18 12.47
CA ILE A 60 -1.03 -8.57 11.65
C ILE A 60 -2.20 -7.61 11.92
N GLN A 61 -2.44 -6.69 11.00
CA GLN A 61 -3.45 -5.63 11.08
C GLN A 61 -4.05 -5.40 9.70
N ALA A 62 -5.37 -5.29 9.59
CA ALA A 62 -6.05 -5.02 8.34
C ALA A 62 -7.26 -4.09 8.57
N PRO A 63 -7.61 -3.24 7.59
CA PRO A 63 -8.85 -2.48 7.61
C PRO A 63 -10.11 -3.36 7.71
N ASP A 64 -11.14 -2.87 8.42
CA ASP A 64 -12.36 -3.64 8.72
C ASP A 64 -13.08 -4.13 7.45
N ASN A 65 -13.10 -3.32 6.38
CA ASN A 65 -13.72 -3.67 5.10
C ASN A 65 -13.14 -4.97 4.51
N TYR A 66 -11.84 -5.22 4.66
CA TYR A 66 -11.25 -6.48 4.20
C TYR A 66 -11.50 -7.63 5.17
N THR A 67 -11.51 -7.36 6.47
CA THR A 67 -11.81 -8.42 7.46
C THR A 67 -13.23 -8.95 7.35
N ALA A 68 -14.18 -8.11 6.92
CA ALA A 68 -15.57 -8.46 6.70
C ALA A 68 -15.75 -9.52 5.59
N LEU A 69 -14.88 -9.52 4.58
CA LEU A 69 -14.86 -10.53 3.50
C LEU A 69 -14.65 -11.96 4.04
N TYR A 70 -14.05 -12.08 5.21
CA TYR A 70 -13.63 -13.33 5.82
C TYR A 70 -14.34 -13.59 7.17
N ALA A 71 -15.53 -13.01 7.38
CA ALA A 71 -16.29 -13.14 8.62
C ALA A 71 -16.58 -14.60 9.03
N GLY A 72 -16.66 -15.52 8.07
CA GLY A 72 -16.84 -16.96 8.33
C GLY A 72 -15.61 -17.71 8.86
N ILE A 73 -14.43 -17.07 8.92
CA ILE A 73 -13.20 -17.71 9.39
C ILE A 73 -13.04 -17.48 10.90
N SER A 74 -13.18 -18.54 11.69
CA SER A 74 -13.10 -18.47 13.17
C SER A 74 -11.72 -18.05 13.68
N ASN A 75 -10.64 -18.52 13.04
CA ASN A 75 -9.27 -18.16 13.44
C ASN A 75 -8.99 -16.68 13.11
N LYS A 76 -8.90 -15.83 14.15
CA LYS A 76 -8.70 -14.37 14.01
C LYS A 76 -7.42 -14.01 13.25
N GLN A 77 -6.31 -14.68 13.52
CA GLN A 77 -5.03 -14.37 12.86
C GLN A 77 -5.09 -14.73 11.37
N ARG A 78 -5.67 -15.88 11.03
CA ARG A 78 -5.89 -16.28 9.64
C ARG A 78 -6.82 -15.29 8.91
N ARG A 79 -7.90 -14.87 9.57
CA ARG A 79 -8.83 -13.87 9.02
C ARG A 79 -8.15 -12.54 8.70
N LEU A 80 -7.34 -12.03 9.63
CA LEU A 80 -6.59 -10.78 9.42
C LEU A 80 -5.52 -10.92 8.34
N CYS A 81 -4.77 -12.04 8.32
CA CYS A 81 -3.74 -12.27 7.30
C CYS A 81 -4.35 -12.31 5.89
N LEU A 82 -5.49 -13.00 5.72
CA LEU A 82 -6.23 -13.01 4.46
C LEU A 82 -6.72 -11.60 4.07
N ALA A 83 -7.20 -10.82 5.04
CA ALA A 83 -7.59 -9.43 4.80
C ALA A 83 -6.42 -8.55 4.35
N MET A 84 -5.21 -8.75 4.88
CA MET A 84 -4.00 -8.05 4.40
C MET A 84 -3.65 -8.45 2.96
N ILE A 85 -3.77 -9.74 2.61
CA ILE A 85 -3.59 -10.21 1.23
C ILE A 85 -4.58 -9.51 0.29
N SER A 86 -5.87 -9.45 0.64
CA SER A 86 -6.87 -8.75 -0.17
C SER A 86 -6.58 -7.28 -0.35
N ALA A 87 -6.00 -6.63 0.66
CA ALA A 87 -5.60 -5.24 0.55
C ALA A 87 -4.47 -5.05 -0.47
N VAL A 88 -3.45 -5.93 -0.45
CA VAL A 88 -2.39 -5.93 -1.47
C VAL A 88 -2.96 -6.18 -2.86
N ASP A 89 -3.83 -7.18 -3.01
CA ASP A 89 -4.48 -7.52 -4.28
C ASP A 89 -5.27 -6.34 -4.86
N THR A 90 -6.09 -5.69 -4.03
CA THR A 90 -6.85 -4.49 -4.42
C THR A 90 -5.93 -3.36 -4.86
N SER A 91 -4.85 -3.12 -4.12
CA SER A 91 -3.87 -2.09 -4.46
C SER A 91 -3.08 -2.37 -5.73
N ILE A 92 -2.78 -3.64 -6.04
CA ILE A 92 -2.22 -4.04 -7.32
C ILE A 92 -3.23 -3.74 -8.44
N GLY A 93 -4.51 -4.05 -8.24
CA GLY A 93 -5.58 -3.70 -9.16
C GLY A 93 -5.58 -2.21 -9.51
N TRP A 94 -5.55 -1.32 -8.51
CA TRP A 94 -5.49 0.13 -8.74
C TRP A 94 -4.25 0.56 -9.54
N ILE A 95 -3.10 -0.05 -9.28
CA ILE A 95 -1.86 0.24 -10.03
C ILE A 95 -1.98 -0.22 -11.48
N VAL A 96 -2.53 -1.41 -11.73
CA VAL A 96 -2.77 -1.93 -13.09
C VAL A 96 -3.76 -1.05 -13.84
N ASP A 97 -4.84 -0.63 -13.20
CA ASP A 97 -5.83 0.27 -13.78
C ASP A 97 -5.21 1.61 -14.18
N GLU A 98 -4.37 2.18 -13.32
CA GLU A 98 -3.68 3.44 -13.61
C GLU A 98 -2.64 3.27 -14.72
N LEU A 99 -1.84 2.20 -14.71
CA LEU A 99 -0.91 1.90 -15.81
C LEU A 99 -1.66 1.76 -17.14
N THR A 100 -2.81 1.07 -17.15
CA THR A 100 -3.66 0.94 -18.34
C THR A 100 -4.18 2.31 -18.80
N ALA A 101 -4.67 3.13 -17.87
CA ALA A 101 -5.19 4.46 -18.17
C ALA A 101 -4.13 5.41 -18.74
N GLN A 102 -2.87 5.29 -18.29
CA GLN A 102 -1.73 6.05 -18.83
C GLN A 102 -1.13 5.43 -20.10
N GLY A 103 -1.66 4.31 -20.58
CA GLY A 103 -1.11 3.58 -21.74
C GLY A 103 0.26 2.95 -21.48
N MET A 104 0.60 2.72 -20.21
CA MET A 104 1.89 2.20 -19.73
C MET A 104 1.90 0.67 -19.48
N TYR A 105 0.74 0.01 -19.55
CA TYR A 105 0.60 -1.42 -19.22
C TYR A 105 1.09 -2.36 -20.33
N ASP A 106 0.71 -2.09 -21.59
CA ASP A 106 1.03 -2.92 -22.76
C ASP A 106 2.26 -2.41 -23.56
N SER A 107 3.14 -1.61 -22.93
CA SER A 107 4.20 -0.80 -23.57
C SER A 107 5.56 -1.45 -23.77
#